data_AF-A0A351SQ50-F1
#
_entry.id   AF-A0A351SQ50-F1
#
_cell.length_a   1.000
_cell.length_b   1.000
_cell.length_c   1.000
_cell.angle_alpha   90.00
_cell.angle_beta   90.00
_cell.angle_gamma   90.00
#
_symmetry.space_group_name_H-M   'P 1'
#
loop_
_entity.id
_entity.type
_entity.pdbx_description
1 polymer ?
#
loop_
_entity_poly.entity_id
_entity_poly.type
_entity_poly.pdbx_seq_one_letter_code
_entity_poly.pdbx_strand_id
1 'polypeptide(L)'
;MNIKLSSELRDELLNMCRRNKSEVGGYILGYIKEGDFYAQEIEPYRKDIIAHSSKGHLSFNKNYIHDTIFRLRHMKNGGIYVRFHTHPTSKNSAVMSDSDEVLLSRIQILASKICKNGEISVCEGIVSANEITFYT
;
A
#
# COMPACT_ATOMS: atom_id res chain seq x y z
N MET A 1 13.09 3.62 -7.59
CA MET A 1 11.71 3.67 -8.14
C MET A 1 10.98 4.79 -7.43
N ASN A 2 10.44 5.78 -8.15
CA ASN A 2 9.65 6.84 -7.51
C ASN A 2 8.16 6.54 -7.64
N ILE A 3 7.40 6.83 -6.58
CA ILE A 3 5.95 6.71 -6.57
C ILE A 3 5.33 8.08 -6.87
N LYS A 4 4.63 8.17 -8.01
CA LYS A 4 3.91 9.37 -8.45
C LYS A 4 2.44 9.25 -8.04
N LEU A 5 2.01 10.14 -7.15
CA LEU A 5 0.61 10.34 -6.79
C LEU A 5 0.08 11.59 -7.51
N SER A 6 -1.17 11.55 -7.97
CA SER A 6 -1.88 12.79 -8.29
C SER A 6 -2.12 13.61 -7.02
N SER A 7 -2.38 14.91 -7.16
CA SER A 7 -2.77 15.77 -6.03
C SER A 7 -4.00 15.23 -5.31
N GLU A 8 -4.97 14.73 -6.07
CA GLU A 8 -6.22 14.16 -5.54
C GLU A 8 -5.96 12.94 -4.65
N LEU A 9 -5.19 11.95 -5.14
CA LEU A 9 -4.85 10.75 -4.37
C LEU A 9 -3.99 11.09 -3.13
N ARG A 10 -3.07 12.05 -3.28
CA ARG A 10 -2.25 12.52 -2.15
C ARG A 10 -3.13 13.15 -1.06
N ASP A 11 -4.02 14.05 -1.44
CA ASP A 11 -4.91 14.72 -0.50
C ASP A 11 -5.90 13.75 0.14
N GLU A 12 -6.37 12.75 -0.60
CA GLU A 12 -7.21 11.67 -0.07
C GLU A 12 -6.49 10.90 1.05
N LEU A 13 -5.25 10.44 0.82
CA LEU A 13 -4.44 9.72 1.81
C LEU A 13 -4.20 10.55 3.08
N LEU A 14 -3.77 11.81 2.91
CA LEU A 14 -3.53 12.70 4.05
C LEU A 14 -4.82 13.00 4.82
N ASN A 15 -5.94 13.21 4.12
CA ASN A 15 -7.23 13.44 4.75
C ASN A 15 -7.74 12.21 5.51
N MET A 16 -7.49 11.00 5.01
CA MET A 16 -7.81 9.78 5.76
C MET A 16 -7.03 9.72 7.08
N CYS A 17 -5.73 10.01 7.05
CA CYS A 17 -4.92 10.03 8.28
C CYS A 17 -5.44 11.08 9.29
N ARG A 18 -5.73 12.30 8.82
CA ARG A 18 -6.20 13.40 9.69
C ARG A 18 -7.58 13.16 10.32
N ARG A 19 -8.46 12.45 9.62
CA ARG A 19 -9.86 12.22 10.06
C ARG A 19 -10.01 11.06 11.03
N ASN A 20 -9.07 10.13 11.05
CA ASN A 20 -9.16 8.90 11.85
C ASN A 20 -8.33 8.99 13.12
N LYS A 21 -8.89 8.53 14.24
CA LYS A 21 -8.18 8.46 15.54
C LYS A 21 -7.39 7.17 15.73
N SER A 22 -7.58 6.21 14.84
CA SER A 22 -6.91 4.90 14.82
C SER A 22 -6.29 4.69 13.44
N GLU A 23 -5.33 3.78 13.36
CA GLU A 23 -4.76 3.41 12.06
C GLU A 23 -5.84 2.88 11.12
N VAL A 24 -5.84 3.43 9.91
CA VAL A 24 -6.61 2.92 8.78
C VAL A 24 -5.66 2.65 7.63
N GLY A 25 -6.07 1.85 6.66
CA GLY A 25 -5.19 1.48 5.56
C GLY A 25 -5.97 0.92 4.39
N GLY A 26 -5.24 0.41 3.41
CA GLY A 26 -5.80 -0.13 2.19
C GLY A 26 -4.71 -0.39 1.17
N TYR A 27 -5.07 -0.29 -0.11
CA TYR A 27 -4.14 -0.45 -1.21
C TYR A 27 -4.12 0.74 -2.15
N ILE A 28 -2.96 1.00 -2.73
CA ILE A 28 -2.81 1.87 -3.90
C ILE A 28 -2.40 0.97 -5.06
N LEU A 29 -3.15 1.07 -6.14
CA LEU A 29 -2.94 0.30 -7.36
C LEU A 29 -2.58 1.24 -8.50
N GLY A 30 -1.86 0.71 -9.49
CA GLY A 30 -1.55 1.41 -10.71
C GLY A 30 -0.51 0.66 -11.53
N TYR A 31 0.33 1.39 -12.26
CA TYR A 31 1.20 0.79 -13.26
C TYR A 31 2.62 1.35 -13.25
N ILE A 32 3.54 0.60 -13.84
CA ILE A 32 4.92 1.02 -14.06
C ILE A 32 5.04 1.67 -15.43
N LYS A 33 5.71 2.81 -15.51
CA LYS A 33 6.10 3.41 -16.80
C LYS A 33 7.47 4.05 -16.64
N GLU A 34 8.39 3.68 -17.52
CA GLU A 34 9.75 4.26 -17.56
C GLU A 34 10.51 4.17 -16.22
N GLY A 35 10.24 3.11 -15.43
CA GLY A 35 10.88 2.89 -14.13
C GLY A 35 10.26 3.64 -12.94
N ASP A 36 9.22 4.45 -13.20
CA ASP A 36 8.41 5.11 -12.17
C ASP A 36 7.04 4.42 -12.01
N PHE A 37 6.50 4.51 -10.79
CA PHE A 37 5.14 4.06 -10.48
C PHE A 37 4.16 5.21 -10.61
N TYR A 38 3.04 4.96 -11.27
CA TYR A 38 1.92 5.89 -11.35
C TYR A 38 0.71 5.29 -10.64
N ALA A 39 0.34 5.88 -9.51
CA ALA A 39 -0.86 5.51 -8.78
C ALA A 39 -2.12 5.94 -9.56
N GLN A 40 -3.09 5.04 -9.65
CA GLN A 40 -4.35 5.29 -10.34
C GLN A 40 -5.54 5.24 -9.38
N GLU A 41 -5.52 4.31 -8.43
CA GLU A 41 -6.66 4.00 -7.59
C GLU A 41 -6.22 3.76 -6.15
N ILE A 42 -6.96 4.32 -5.20
CA ILE A 42 -6.91 3.94 -3.80
C ILE A 42 -8.11 3.03 -3.54
N GLU A 43 -7.84 1.83 -3.05
CA GLU A 43 -8.86 0.94 -2.50
C GLU A 43 -8.81 1.09 -0.97
N PRO A 44 -9.64 1.98 -0.39
CA PRO A 44 -9.64 2.22 1.05
C PRO A 44 -10.20 1.00 1.80
N TYR A 45 -9.89 0.92 3.09
CA TYR A 45 -10.36 -0.07 4.06
C TYR A 45 -11.79 -0.59 3.77
N ARG A 46 -11.93 -1.91 3.56
CA ARG A 46 -13.21 -2.62 3.55
C ARG A 46 -13.09 -3.95 4.30
N LYS A 47 -14.22 -4.51 4.76
CA LYS A 47 -14.26 -5.72 5.61
C LYS A 47 -13.71 -6.98 4.90
N ASP A 48 -13.73 -7.00 3.59
CA ASP A 48 -13.18 -8.03 2.72
C ASP A 48 -11.65 -7.93 2.55
N ILE A 49 -11.09 -6.74 2.75
CA ILE A 49 -9.66 -6.44 2.66
C ILE A 49 -8.93 -6.70 3.99
N ILE A 50 -9.61 -6.55 5.12
CA ILE A 50 -9.00 -6.52 6.46
C ILE A 50 -9.43 -7.76 7.25
N ALA A 51 -8.46 -8.54 7.70
CA ALA A 51 -8.70 -9.70 8.56
C ALA A 51 -8.85 -9.29 10.05
N HIS A 52 -8.12 -8.26 10.50
CA HIS A 52 -8.22 -7.73 11.86
C HIS A 52 -7.74 -6.27 11.95
N SER A 53 -8.34 -5.47 12.82
CA SER A 53 -7.89 -4.11 13.13
C SER A 53 -8.03 -3.85 14.63
N SER A 54 -6.96 -3.36 15.26
CA SER A 54 -6.93 -2.90 16.65
C SER A 54 -6.07 -1.63 16.78
N LYS A 55 -5.95 -1.06 17.99
CA LYS A 55 -5.14 0.15 18.20
C LYS A 55 -3.66 -0.16 17.92
N GLY A 56 -3.15 0.30 16.77
CA GLY A 56 -1.76 0.13 16.36
C GLY A 56 -1.45 -1.20 15.68
N HIS A 57 -2.47 -1.93 15.22
CA HIS A 57 -2.26 -3.14 14.43
C HIS A 57 -3.37 -3.34 13.41
N LEU A 58 -2.97 -3.62 12.18
CA LEU A 58 -3.88 -3.84 11.06
C LEU A 58 -3.39 -5.02 10.22
N SER A 59 -4.21 -6.07 10.14
CA SER A 59 -3.91 -7.30 9.40
C SER A 59 -4.86 -7.47 8.21
N PHE A 60 -4.31 -7.96 7.11
CA PHE A 60 -5.00 -8.02 5.82
C PHE A 60 -5.46 -9.43 5.50
N ASN A 61 -6.56 -9.53 4.75
CA ASN A 61 -7.07 -10.79 4.25
C ASN A 61 -6.13 -11.36 3.19
N LYS A 62 -5.51 -12.50 3.49
CA LYS A 62 -4.53 -13.15 2.60
C LYS A 62 -5.11 -13.51 1.23
N ASN A 63 -6.39 -13.86 1.16
CA ASN A 63 -7.03 -14.19 -0.12
C ASN A 63 -7.11 -12.95 -1.00
N TYR A 64 -7.44 -11.80 -0.42
CA TYR A 64 -7.49 -10.52 -1.13
C TYR A 64 -6.11 -10.12 -1.69
N ILE A 65 -5.05 -10.30 -0.90
CA ILE A 65 -3.67 -10.04 -1.36
C ILE A 65 -3.36 -10.89 -2.58
N HIS A 66 -3.69 -12.19 -2.52
CA HIS A 66 -3.43 -13.13 -3.60
C HIS A 66 -4.19 -12.76 -4.88
N ASP A 67 -5.49 -12.48 -4.76
CA ASP A 67 -6.35 -12.10 -5.88
C ASP A 67 -5.91 -10.78 -6.50
N THR A 68 -5.48 -9.81 -5.69
CA THR A 68 -4.98 -8.52 -6.17
C THR A 68 -3.67 -8.67 -6.94
N ILE A 69 -2.71 -9.43 -6.40
CA ILE A 69 -1.46 -9.75 -7.10
C ILE A 69 -1.79 -10.46 -8.41
N PHE A 70 -2.69 -11.45 -8.39
CA PHE A 70 -3.08 -12.17 -9.60
C PHE A 70 -3.73 -11.25 -10.65
N ARG A 71 -4.58 -10.30 -10.24
CA ARG A 71 -5.18 -9.29 -11.12
C ARG A 71 -4.12 -8.38 -11.74
N LEU A 72 -3.20 -7.85 -10.93
CA LEU A 72 -2.17 -6.92 -11.35
C LEU A 72 -1.17 -7.52 -12.36
N ARG A 73 -0.92 -8.82 -12.30
CA ARG A 73 0.01 -9.51 -13.22
C ARG A 73 -0.41 -9.41 -14.69
N HIS A 74 -1.70 -9.18 -14.94
CA HIS A 74 -2.28 -9.08 -16.27
C HIS A 74 -2.28 -7.64 -16.82
N MET A 75 -1.74 -6.67 -16.06
CA MET A 75 -1.60 -5.30 -16.54
C MET A 75 -0.47 -5.20 -17.58
N LYS A 76 -0.79 -4.59 -18.73
CA LYS A 76 0.12 -4.47 -19.88
C LYS A 76 1.46 -3.76 -19.55
N ASN A 77 1.44 -2.85 -18.59
CA ASN A 77 2.59 -2.02 -18.23
C ASN A 77 3.23 -2.44 -16.89
N GLY A 78 2.95 -3.66 -16.41
CA GLY A 78 3.30 -4.08 -15.06
C GLY A 78 2.43 -3.40 -14.01
N GLY A 79 2.01 -4.16 -13.00
CA GLY A 79 1.19 -3.68 -11.92
C GLY A 79 2.01 -3.18 -10.75
N ILE A 80 1.44 -2.31 -9.93
CA ILE A 80 1.99 -2.01 -8.62
C ILE A 80 0.96 -2.23 -7.55
N TYR A 81 1.44 -2.85 -6.48
CA TYR A 81 0.73 -3.10 -5.27
C TYR A 81 1.42 -2.31 -4.16
N VAL A 82 0.78 -1.24 -3.68
CA VAL A 82 1.21 -0.57 -2.47
C VAL A 82 0.23 -0.93 -1.37
N ARG A 83 0.67 -1.64 -0.34
CA ARG A 83 -0.05 -1.65 0.94
C ARG A 83 0.18 -0.29 1.58
N PHE A 84 -0.84 0.35 2.12
CA PHE A 84 -0.63 1.54 2.94
C PHE A 84 -1.41 1.48 4.24
N HIS A 85 -0.91 2.21 5.24
CA HIS A 85 -1.64 2.49 6.47
C HIS A 85 -1.22 3.83 7.08
N THR A 86 -2.08 4.37 7.95
CA THR A 86 -1.94 5.70 8.53
C THR A 86 -1.43 5.64 9.96
N HIS A 87 -0.56 6.56 10.36
CA HIS A 87 -0.13 6.78 11.75
C HIS A 87 -0.71 8.11 12.28
N PRO A 88 -1.98 8.17 12.70
CA PRO A 88 -2.66 9.43 13.00
C PRO A 88 -2.09 10.18 14.21
N THR A 89 -1.41 9.47 15.13
CA THR A 89 -0.75 10.08 16.30
C THR A 89 0.66 10.59 16.00
N SER A 90 1.25 10.16 14.89
CA SER A 90 2.55 10.62 14.42
C SER A 90 2.36 11.91 13.61
N LYS A 91 2.71 13.05 14.19
CA LYS A 91 2.50 14.35 13.52
C LYS A 91 3.42 14.54 12.29
N ASN A 92 4.62 13.96 12.32
CA ASN A 92 5.70 14.27 11.36
C ASN A 92 6.60 13.09 10.99
N SER A 93 6.26 11.85 11.34
CA SER A 93 7.11 10.70 10.96
C SER A 93 6.26 9.59 10.36
N ALA A 94 6.26 9.51 9.03
CA ALA A 94 5.77 8.37 8.29
C ALA A 94 6.88 7.31 8.25
N VAL A 95 7.07 6.59 9.36
CA VAL A 95 8.16 5.62 9.56
C VAL A 95 7.60 4.20 9.65
N MET A 96 8.23 3.28 8.93
CA MET A 96 7.88 1.87 8.94
C MET A 96 8.26 1.21 10.28
N SER A 97 7.39 0.35 10.82
CA SER A 97 7.72 -0.49 11.98
C SER A 97 8.38 -1.81 11.56
N ASP A 98 9.09 -2.48 12.46
CA ASP A 98 9.63 -3.83 12.22
C ASP A 98 8.55 -4.82 11.75
N SER A 99 7.31 -4.65 12.25
CA SER A 99 6.19 -5.50 11.86
C SER A 99 5.74 -5.27 10.42
N ASP A 100 5.86 -4.03 9.93
CA ASP A 100 5.57 -3.67 8.55
C ASP A 100 6.65 -4.21 7.61
N GLU A 101 7.93 -4.14 8.00
CA GLU A 101 9.04 -4.71 7.23
C GLU A 101 8.85 -6.21 7.01
N VAL A 102 8.53 -6.95 8.07
CA VAL A 102 8.28 -8.40 8.00
C VAL A 102 7.09 -8.70 7.08
N LEU A 103 6.03 -7.88 7.14
CA LEU A 103 4.85 -8.07 6.30
C LEU A 103 5.14 -7.75 4.83
N LEU A 104 5.82 -6.63 4.54
CA LEU A 104 6.25 -6.23 3.20
C LEU A 104 7.07 -7.35 2.55
N SER A 105 8.07 -7.87 3.26
CA SER A 105 8.91 -8.97 2.78
C SER A 105 8.09 -10.23 2.45
N ARG A 106 7.11 -10.57 3.29
CA ARG A 106 6.22 -11.72 3.02
C ARG A 106 5.37 -11.54 1.77
N ILE A 107 4.85 -10.33 1.53
CA ILE A 107 4.05 -10.03 0.34
C ILE A 107 4.95 -10.05 -0.92
N GLN A 108 6.18 -9.53 -0.83
CA GLN A 108 7.16 -9.59 -1.92
C GLN A 108 7.50 -11.04 -2.29
N ILE A 109 7.72 -11.91 -1.29
CA ILE A 109 7.94 -13.36 -1.50
C ILE A 109 6.70 -14.03 -2.11
N LEU A 110 5.49 -13.59 -1.74
CA LEU A 110 4.27 -14.11 -2.34
C LEU A 110 4.16 -13.71 -3.81
N ALA A 111 4.38 -12.43 -4.11
CA ALA A 111 4.32 -11.90 -5.47
C ALA A 111 5.33 -12.59 -6.40
N SER A 112 6.56 -12.84 -5.92
CA SER A 112 7.59 -13.53 -6.72
C SER A 112 7.27 -15.00 -7.04
N LYS A 113 6.36 -15.64 -6.28
CA LYS A 113 5.86 -16.99 -6.58
C LYS A 113 4.76 -17.00 -7.62
N ILE A 114 4.00 -15.91 -7.74
CA ILE A 114 2.82 -15.79 -8.61
C ILE A 114 3.19 -15.16 -9.96
N CYS A 115 4.15 -14.24 -9.94
CA CYS A 115 4.50 -13.34 -11.02
C CYS A 115 5.96 -13.51 -11.44
N LYS A 116 6.23 -13.32 -12.73
CA LYS A 116 7.60 -13.23 -13.25
C LYS A 116 8.22 -11.88 -12.86
N ASN A 117 9.54 -11.82 -12.86
CA ASN A 117 10.29 -10.59 -12.57
C ASN A 117 9.81 -9.43 -13.47
N GLY A 118 9.46 -8.31 -12.84
CA GLY A 118 9.02 -7.09 -13.53
C GLY A 118 7.52 -7.02 -13.85
N GLU A 119 6.74 -8.09 -13.61
CA GLU A 119 5.28 -8.03 -13.81
C GLU A 119 4.60 -7.19 -12.72
N ILE A 120 5.09 -7.25 -11.48
CA ILE A 120 4.55 -6.48 -10.36
C ILE A 120 5.69 -5.94 -9.50
N SER A 121 5.52 -4.72 -8.98
CA SER A 121 6.30 -4.21 -7.83
C SER A 121 5.42 -4.07 -6.58
N VAL A 122 5.95 -4.50 -5.45
CA VAL A 122 5.26 -4.50 -4.15
C VAL A 122 5.97 -3.54 -3.21
N CYS A 123 5.23 -2.61 -2.62
CA CYS A 123 5.74 -1.57 -1.73
C CYS A 123 4.83 -1.36 -0.51
N GLU A 124 5.36 -0.71 0.52
CA GLU A 124 4.60 -0.21 1.66
C GLU A 124 4.52 1.33 1.63
N GLY A 125 3.38 1.91 1.96
CA GLY A 125 3.17 3.34 2.13
C GLY A 125 2.76 3.67 3.56
N ILE A 126 3.55 4.49 4.25
CA ILE A 126 3.20 5.02 5.57
C ILE A 126 2.67 6.44 5.40
N VAL A 127 1.51 6.72 5.98
CA VAL A 127 0.85 8.03 5.88
C VAL A 127 0.75 8.68 7.25
N SER A 128 1.47 9.77 7.47
CA SER A 128 1.30 10.64 8.64
C SER A 128 0.34 11.79 8.33
N ALA A 129 0.12 12.69 9.29
CA ALA A 129 -0.77 13.83 9.10
C ALA A 129 -0.30 14.79 7.98
N ASN A 130 1.00 14.80 7.65
CA ASN A 130 1.60 15.77 6.74
C ASN A 130 2.49 15.15 5.65
N GLU A 131 2.81 13.87 5.77
CA GLU A 131 3.80 13.19 4.94
C GLU A 131 3.29 11.82 4.50
N ILE A 132 3.73 11.41 3.31
CA ILE A 132 3.57 10.05 2.81
C ILE A 132 4.97 9.57 2.44
N THR A 133 5.36 8.44 3.01
CA THR A 133 6.65 7.80 2.72
C THR A 133 6.42 6.41 2.17
N PHE A 134 7.19 6.05 1.14
CA PHE A 134 7.10 4.75 0.49
C PHE A 134 8.37 3.94 0.68
N TYR A 135 8.20 2.66 0.97
CA TYR A 135 9.24 1.68 1.26
C TYR A 135 9.14 0.53 0.25
N THR A 136 10.28 0.14 -0.29
CA THR A 136 10.43 -0.91 -1.30
C THR A 136 11.34 -2.00 -0.80
#